data_AF-A0A4V1S5W5-F1
#
_entry.id   AF-A0A4V1S5W5-F1
#
_cell.length_a   1.000
_cell.length_b   1.000
_cell.length_c   1.000
_cell.angle_alpha   90.00
_cell.angle_beta   90.00
_cell.angle_gamma   90.00
#
_symmetry.space_group_name_H-M   'P 1'
#
loop_
_entity.id
_entity.type
_entity.pdbx_description
1 polymer ?
#
loop_
_entity_poly.entity_id
_entity_poly.type
_entity_poly.pdbx_seq_one_letter_code
_entity_poly.pdbx_strand_id
1 'polypeptide(L)'
;MKIFTQNLRVFFDLTSPTMKLLQVLLAQVQRTPNSDRVMLSMPIMLDYFTETAQPSLSKASFHRAVKELLVKEFIAATALPGLFFINPNLFFNGDRVRFVNEVKRKRGNGEQAERAELVRSMESGLVDGKPSVLLESESSKLA
;
A
#
# COMPACT_ATOMS: atom_id res chain seq x y z
N MET A 1 17.10 -4.51 -0.98
CA MET A 1 15.65 -4.80 -1.15
C MET A 1 14.84 -4.15 -0.04
N LYS A 2 13.70 -3.55 -0.38
CA LYS A 2 12.73 -2.93 0.54
C LYS A 2 11.35 -3.59 0.33
N ILE A 3 10.57 -3.75 1.39
CA ILE A 3 9.23 -4.37 1.37
C ILE A 3 8.18 -3.33 1.82
N PHE A 4 7.05 -3.27 1.12
CA PHE A 4 5.93 -2.40 1.50
C PHE A 4 4.98 -3.11 2.46
N THR A 5 4.86 -2.57 3.67
CA THR A 5 4.08 -3.18 4.76
C THR A 5 2.57 -3.13 4.54
N GLN A 6 2.07 -2.19 3.72
CA GLN A 6 0.63 -2.04 3.42
C GLN A 6 0.00 -3.32 2.85
N ASN A 7 0.79 -4.11 2.11
CA ASN A 7 0.33 -5.33 1.47
C ASN A 7 0.89 -6.60 2.13
N LEU A 8 1.42 -6.51 3.35
CA LEU A 8 2.12 -7.63 4.00
C LEU A 8 1.22 -8.87 4.17
N ARG A 9 -0.11 -8.69 4.28
CA ARG A 9 -1.08 -9.78 4.40
C ARG A 9 -0.96 -10.81 3.25
N VAL A 10 -0.63 -10.38 2.03
CA VAL A 10 -0.55 -11.29 0.87
C VAL A 10 0.60 -12.31 1.00
N PHE A 11 1.64 -12.00 1.78
CA PHE A 11 2.74 -12.91 2.03
C PHE A 11 2.33 -14.08 2.92
N PHE A 12 1.50 -13.82 3.95
CA PHE A 12 1.04 -14.84 4.89
C PHE A 12 -0.02 -15.78 4.32
N ASP A 13 -0.65 -15.39 3.22
CA ASP A 13 -1.65 -16.21 2.55
C ASP A 13 -1.02 -17.30 1.66
N LEU A 14 0.31 -17.26 1.43
CA LEU A 14 0.99 -18.20 0.52
C LEU A 14 1.08 -19.61 1.10
N THR A 15 0.90 -20.62 0.23
CA THR A 15 1.11 -22.01 0.63
C THR A 15 2.58 -22.29 0.99
N SER A 16 2.83 -23.33 1.80
CA SER A 16 4.19 -23.68 2.22
C SER A 16 5.20 -23.90 1.06
N PRO A 17 4.84 -24.62 -0.03
CA PRO A 17 5.72 -24.72 -1.21
C PRO A 17 6.00 -23.35 -1.86
N THR A 18 4.99 -22.49 -1.93
CA THR A 18 5.13 -21.15 -2.51
C THR A 18 5.96 -20.24 -1.63
N MET A 19 5.90 -20.40 -0.31
CA MET A 19 6.80 -19.72 0.61
C MET A 19 8.26 -20.11 0.44
N LYS A 20 8.53 -21.39 0.17
CA LYS A 20 9.88 -21.84 -0.21
C LYS A 20 10.32 -21.21 -1.53
N LEU A 21 9.46 -21.17 -2.54
CA LEU A 21 9.81 -20.55 -3.82
C LEU A 21 9.97 -19.02 -3.72
N LEU A 22 9.20 -18.35 -2.83
CA LEU A 22 9.36 -16.93 -2.57
C LEU A 22 10.75 -16.61 -2.05
N GLN A 23 11.34 -17.47 -1.21
CA GLN A 23 12.71 -17.28 -0.73
C GLN A 23 13.72 -17.25 -1.89
N VAL A 24 13.57 -18.18 -2.85
CA VAL A 24 14.38 -18.20 -4.08
C VAL A 24 14.17 -16.90 -4.88
N LEU A 25 12.91 -16.50 -5.08
CA LEU A 25 12.56 -15.27 -5.80
C LEU A 25 13.23 -14.04 -5.17
N LEU A 26 13.10 -13.87 -3.86
CA LEU A 26 13.69 -12.73 -3.15
C LEU A 26 15.22 -12.74 -3.21
N ALA A 27 15.86 -13.92 -3.14
CA ALA A 27 17.29 -14.05 -3.32
C ALA A 27 17.74 -13.63 -4.73
N GLN A 28 17.00 -14.01 -5.78
CA GLN A 28 17.28 -13.59 -7.16
C GLN A 28 17.09 -12.09 -7.37
N VAL A 29 16.05 -11.52 -6.77
CA VAL A 29 15.81 -10.07 -6.78
C VAL A 29 16.97 -9.32 -6.14
N GLN A 30 17.51 -9.81 -5.02
CA GLN A 30 18.67 -9.21 -4.35
C GLN A 30 19.93 -9.23 -5.24
N ARG A 31 20.13 -10.28 -6.04
CA ARG A 31 21.26 -10.40 -6.98
C ARG A 31 21.18 -9.45 -8.17
N THR A 32 20.01 -8.85 -8.44
CA THR A 32 19.77 -7.98 -9.60
C THR A 32 19.35 -6.56 -9.16
N PRO A 33 20.30 -5.71 -8.73
CA PRO A 33 19.99 -4.35 -8.28
C PRO A 33 19.40 -3.50 -9.39
N ASN A 34 18.43 -2.63 -9.03
CA ASN A 34 17.72 -1.72 -9.92
C ASN A 34 17.02 -2.40 -11.11
N SER A 35 16.76 -3.71 -11.00
CA SER A 35 16.02 -4.47 -11.99
C SER A 35 14.59 -4.75 -11.52
N ASP A 36 13.64 -4.54 -12.43
CA ASP A 36 12.25 -4.97 -12.28
C ASP A 36 12.05 -6.40 -12.80
N ARG A 37 13.07 -6.97 -13.45
CA ARG A 37 13.05 -8.31 -14.04
C ARG A 37 13.83 -9.29 -13.19
N VAL A 38 13.31 -10.51 -13.10
CA VAL A 38 13.91 -11.61 -12.35
C VAL A 38 13.76 -12.93 -13.11
N MET A 39 14.82 -13.74 -13.11
CA MET A 39 14.77 -15.10 -13.62
C MET A 39 14.37 -16.07 -12.52
N LEU A 40 13.40 -16.93 -12.80
CA LEU A 40 12.94 -17.98 -11.91
C LEU A 40 12.72 -19.26 -12.73
N SER A 41 13.59 -20.24 -12.49
CA SER A 41 13.59 -21.52 -13.20
C SER A 41 13.92 -22.66 -12.24
N MET A 42 13.68 -23.90 -12.67
CA MET A 42 14.01 -25.10 -11.88
C MET A 42 15.51 -25.16 -11.52
N PRO A 43 16.46 -24.96 -12.45
CA PRO A 43 17.89 -24.93 -12.10
C PRO A 43 18.22 -23.90 -11.03
N ILE A 44 17.73 -22.67 -11.17
CA ILE A 44 17.94 -21.60 -10.18
C ILE A 44 17.41 -21.99 -8.79
N MET A 45 16.26 -22.65 -8.73
CA MET A 45 15.68 -23.14 -7.48
C MET A 45 16.54 -24.25 -6.86
N LEU A 46 17.01 -25.20 -7.67
CA LEU A 46 17.88 -26.28 -7.20
C LEU A 46 19.20 -25.72 -6.67
N ASP A 47 19.86 -24.84 -7.41
CA ASP A 47 21.12 -24.20 -7.01
C ASP A 47 20.96 -23.49 -5.66
N TYR A 48 19.88 -22.70 -5.48
CA TYR A 48 19.59 -22.02 -4.22
C TYR A 48 19.44 -23.00 -3.05
N PHE A 49 18.71 -24.09 -3.22
CA PHE A 49 18.48 -25.07 -2.15
C PHE A 49 19.72 -25.93 -1.87
N THR A 50 20.56 -26.18 -2.87
CA THR A 50 21.88 -26.78 -2.68
C THR A 50 22.81 -25.86 -1.89
N GLU A 51 22.92 -24.58 -2.26
CA GLU A 51 23.73 -23.56 -1.56
C GLU A 51 23.30 -23.39 -0.09
N THR A 52 22.00 -23.48 0.19
CA THR A 52 21.44 -23.29 1.54
C THR A 52 21.27 -24.59 2.34
N ALA A 53 21.68 -25.74 1.79
CA ALA A 53 21.55 -27.07 2.39
C ALA A 53 20.11 -27.39 2.86
N GLN A 54 19.11 -26.98 2.07
CA GLN A 54 17.69 -27.15 2.38
C GLN A 54 16.98 -28.07 1.37
N PRO A 55 15.90 -28.79 1.76
CA PRO A 55 15.15 -29.63 0.84
C PRO A 55 14.40 -28.81 -0.24
N SER A 56 14.72 -29.11 -1.50
CA SER A 56 14.14 -28.46 -2.68
C SER A 56 12.69 -28.90 -2.96
N LEU A 57 12.07 -28.25 -3.93
CA LEU A 57 10.72 -28.58 -4.39
C LEU A 57 10.76 -29.61 -5.53
N SER A 58 9.75 -30.49 -5.58
CA SER A 58 9.50 -31.30 -6.78
C SER A 58 9.09 -30.41 -7.96
N LYS A 59 9.26 -30.92 -9.19
CA LYS A 59 8.85 -30.21 -10.43
C LYS A 59 7.38 -29.79 -10.40
N ALA A 60 6.50 -30.68 -9.94
CA ALA A 60 5.06 -30.39 -9.84
C ALA A 60 4.78 -29.27 -8.82
N SER A 61 5.42 -29.31 -7.65
CA SER A 61 5.29 -28.28 -6.62
C SER A 61 5.85 -26.93 -7.08
N PHE A 62 6.97 -26.92 -7.80
CA PHE A 62 7.52 -25.71 -8.40
C PHE A 62 6.53 -25.03 -9.34
N HIS A 63 5.97 -25.75 -10.31
CA HIS A 63 5.02 -25.15 -11.26
C HIS A 63 3.73 -24.65 -10.58
N ARG A 64 3.23 -25.36 -9.56
CA ARG A 64 2.10 -24.89 -8.74
C ARG A 64 2.45 -23.61 -7.99
N ALA A 65 3.64 -23.54 -7.39
CA ALA A 65 4.10 -22.36 -6.68
C ALA A 65 4.30 -21.15 -7.61
N VAL A 66 4.87 -21.33 -8.80
CA VAL A 66 4.98 -20.27 -9.82
C VAL A 66 3.59 -19.75 -10.19
N LYS A 67 2.62 -20.64 -10.40
CA LYS A 67 1.23 -20.25 -10.70
C LYS A 67 0.61 -19.44 -9.55
N GLU A 68 0.84 -19.84 -8.30
CA GLU A 68 0.34 -19.10 -7.14
C GLU A 68 0.98 -17.70 -7.05
N LEU A 69 2.28 -17.57 -7.28
CA LEU A 69 2.96 -16.26 -7.32
C LEU A 69 2.41 -15.34 -8.42
N LEU A 70 2.03 -15.89 -9.57
CA LEU A 70 1.36 -15.13 -10.64
C LEU A 70 -0.05 -14.69 -10.22
N VAL A 71 -0.86 -15.61 -9.68
CA VAL A 71 -2.24 -15.33 -9.24
C VAL A 71 -2.28 -14.30 -8.12
N LYS A 72 -1.31 -14.32 -7.20
CA LYS A 72 -1.20 -13.37 -6.09
C LYS A 72 -0.35 -12.14 -6.41
N GLU A 73 -0.04 -11.94 -7.69
CA GLU A 73 0.63 -10.74 -8.21
C GLU A 73 1.99 -10.47 -7.54
N PHE A 74 2.73 -11.50 -7.13
CA PHE A 74 4.14 -11.35 -6.74
C PHE A 74 5.02 -11.10 -7.96
N ILE A 75 4.68 -11.78 -9.05
CA ILE A 75 5.38 -11.71 -10.32
C ILE A 75 4.38 -11.61 -11.48
N ALA A 76 4.83 -11.08 -12.62
CA ALA A 76 4.11 -11.07 -13.88
C ALA A 76 4.95 -11.73 -14.98
N ALA A 77 4.32 -12.50 -15.86
CA ALA A 77 5.00 -13.22 -16.93
C ALA A 77 5.55 -12.26 -18.00
N THR A 78 6.65 -12.65 -18.64
CA THR A 78 7.14 -12.02 -19.86
C THR A 78 6.98 -12.96 -21.06
N ALA A 79 7.33 -12.50 -22.26
CA ALA A 79 7.39 -13.35 -23.46
C ALA A 79 8.51 -14.42 -23.37
N LEU A 80 9.51 -14.22 -22.50
CA LEU A 80 10.64 -15.12 -22.31
C LEU A 80 10.33 -16.12 -21.18
N PRO A 81 10.34 -17.43 -21.44
CA PRO A 81 10.10 -18.42 -20.41
C PRO A 81 11.07 -18.31 -19.23
N GLY A 82 10.54 -18.33 -18.01
CA GLY A 82 11.33 -18.21 -16.79
C GLY A 82 11.80 -16.79 -16.46
N LEU A 83 11.54 -15.80 -17.31
CA LEU A 83 11.75 -14.40 -17.00
C LEU A 83 10.43 -13.74 -16.60
N PHE A 84 10.46 -13.03 -15.48
CA PHE A 84 9.29 -12.39 -14.89
C PHE A 84 9.59 -10.93 -14.53
N PHE A 85 8.54 -10.12 -14.42
CA PHE A 85 8.59 -8.84 -13.72
C PHE A 85 8.17 -9.02 -12.27
N ILE A 86 8.83 -8.34 -11.33
CA ILE A 86 8.39 -8.28 -9.93
C ILE A 86 7.32 -7.21 -9.75
N ASN A 87 6.38 -7.40 -8.83
CA ASN A 87 5.42 -6.36 -8.48
C ASN A 87 6.04 -5.32 -7.53
N PRO A 88 6.29 -4.07 -7.98
CA PRO A 88 6.90 -3.05 -7.15
C PRO A 88 6.03 -2.65 -5.95
N ASN A 89 4.72 -2.90 -5.97
CA ASN A 89 3.82 -2.58 -4.86
C ASN A 89 4.02 -3.50 -3.63
N LEU A 90 4.73 -4.62 -3.79
CA LEU A 90 5.05 -5.55 -2.72
C LEU A 90 6.49 -5.38 -2.24
N PHE A 91 7.44 -5.43 -3.17
CA PHE A 91 8.87 -5.29 -2.88
C PHE A 91 9.64 -4.77 -4.09
N PHE A 92 10.79 -4.17 -3.83
CA PHE A 92 11.67 -3.64 -4.87
C PHE A 92 13.13 -3.67 -4.44
N ASN A 93 14.04 -3.67 -5.42
CA ASN A 93 15.48 -3.64 -5.19
C ASN A 93 16.10 -2.38 -5.80
N GLY A 94 16.04 -1.26 -5.08
CA GLY A 94 16.61 0.02 -5.53
C GLY A 94 15.94 1.24 -4.88
N ASP A 95 15.91 2.35 -5.62
CA ASP A 95 15.39 3.66 -5.18
C ASP A 95 14.05 4.04 -5.83
N ARG A 96 13.13 3.07 -5.94
CA ARG A 96 11.78 3.36 -6.45
C ARG A 96 11.06 4.34 -5.52
N VAL A 97 10.69 5.51 -6.05
CA VAL A 97 9.82 6.49 -5.38
C VAL A 97 8.38 6.11 -5.67
N ARG A 98 7.57 5.88 -4.63
CA ARG A 98 6.14 5.68 -4.80
C ARG A 98 5.44 7.03 -4.87
N PHE A 99 4.86 7.37 -6.02
CA PHE A 99 3.93 8.50 -6.12
C PHE A 99 2.60 8.11 -5.50
N VAL A 100 2.32 8.60 -4.30
CA VAL A 100 0.99 8.49 -3.70
C VAL A 100 0.17 9.65 -4.23
N ASN A 101 -0.70 9.39 -5.21
CA ASN A 101 -1.71 10.36 -5.60
C ASN A 101 -2.79 10.40 -4.51
N GLU A 102 -2.59 11.23 -3.49
CA GLU A 102 -3.64 11.57 -2.54
C GLU A 102 -4.65 12.47 -3.26
N VAL A 103 -5.73 11.89 -3.80
CA VAL A 103 -6.85 12.68 -4.32
C VAL A 103 -7.62 13.23 -3.12
N LYS A 104 -7.18 14.38 -2.59
CA LYS A 104 -8.01 15.17 -1.67
C LYS A 104 -9.18 15.71 -2.49
N ARG A 105 -10.41 15.30 -2.16
CA ARG A 105 -11.60 16.02 -2.64
C ARG A 105 -11.42 17.48 -2.25
N LYS A 106 -11.32 18.37 -3.23
CA LYS A 106 -11.40 19.80 -3.00
C LYS A 106 -12.78 20.02 -2.39
N ARG A 107 -12.85 20.35 -1.09
CA ARG A 107 -14.10 20.87 -0.50
C ARG A 107 -14.53 22.01 -1.42
N GLY A 108 -15.73 21.89 -1.99
CA GLY A 108 -16.21 22.85 -2.97
C GLY A 108 -16.11 24.26 -2.40
N ASN A 109 -15.78 25.24 -3.25
CA ASN A 109 -15.61 26.64 -2.85
C ASN A 109 -16.84 27.21 -2.09
N GLY A 110 -18.02 26.56 -2.16
CA GLY A 110 -19.22 26.94 -1.43
C GLY A 110 -19.10 26.79 0.10
N GLU A 111 -18.51 25.71 0.61
CA GLU A 111 -18.43 25.46 2.07
C GLU A 111 -17.48 26.43 2.78
N GLN A 112 -16.46 26.92 2.08
CA GLN A 112 -15.52 27.92 2.63
C GLN A 112 -16.11 29.33 2.61
N ALA A 113 -16.92 29.66 1.59
CA ALA A 113 -17.65 30.92 1.52
C ALA A 113 -18.73 30.97 2.62
N GLU A 114 -19.49 29.89 2.78
CA GLU A 114 -20.55 29.78 3.80
C GLU A 114 -19.96 29.80 5.23
N ARG A 115 -18.83 29.11 5.48
CA ARG A 115 -18.12 29.24 6.76
C ARG A 115 -17.54 30.63 7.00
N ALA A 116 -16.97 31.27 5.98
CA ALA A 116 -16.42 32.62 6.13
C ALA A 116 -17.52 33.66 6.38
N GLU A 117 -18.70 33.47 5.79
CA GLU A 117 -19.87 34.31 6.01
C GLU A 117 -20.50 34.07 7.39
N LEU A 118 -20.57 32.81 7.84
CA LEU A 118 -20.96 32.46 9.22
C LEU A 118 -20.00 33.08 10.25
N VAL A 119 -18.68 32.94 10.06
CA VAL A 119 -17.69 33.53 10.98
C VAL A 119 -17.76 35.05 10.99
N ARG A 120 -17.95 35.71 9.84
CA ARG A 120 -18.17 37.17 9.77
C ARG A 120 -19.44 37.62 10.47
N SER A 121 -20.54 36.88 10.35
CA SER A 121 -21.80 37.18 11.05
C SER A 121 -21.69 37.03 12.57
N MET A 122 -20.87 36.08 13.02
CA MET A 122 -20.58 35.86 14.44
C MET A 122 -19.64 36.93 15.02
N GLU A 123 -18.68 37.41 14.23
CA GLU A 123 -17.76 38.50 14.61
C GLU A 123 -18.45 39.88 14.60
N SER A 124 -19.36 40.14 13.66
CA SER A 124 -20.13 41.38 13.63
C SER A 124 -21.22 41.46 14.71
N GLY A 125 -21.56 40.34 15.34
CA GLY A 125 -22.52 40.25 16.45
C GLY A 125 -21.91 40.50 17.84
N LEU A 126 -20.60 40.77 17.94
CA LEU A 126 -19.90 41.03 19.19
C LEU A 126 -19.39 42.47 19.22
N VAL A 127 -20.28 43.41 19.53
CA VAL A 127 -19.89 44.69 20.13
C VAL A 127 -20.16 44.58 21.64
N ASP A 128 -19.09 44.72 22.42
CA ASP A 128 -19.05 44.80 23.89
C ASP A 128 -19.40 43.54 24.70
N GLY A 129 -18.97 42.36 24.24
CA GLY A 129 -18.59 41.25 25.14
C GLY A 129 -19.69 40.66 26.04
N LYS A 130 -20.98 40.85 25.75
CA LYS A 130 -22.08 40.15 26.44
C LYS A 130 -23.12 39.61 25.46
N PRO A 131 -23.58 38.35 25.62
CA PRO A 131 -24.64 37.79 24.77
C PRO A 131 -25.98 38.47 25.05
N SER A 132 -26.67 38.88 23.98
CA SER A 132 -27.93 39.63 23.96
C SER A 132 -29.19 38.81 24.30
N VAL A 133 -29.06 37.53 24.65
CA VAL A 133 -30.21 36.65 24.93
C VAL A 133 -30.74 36.79 26.37
N LEU A 134 -30.18 37.68 27.19
CA LEU A 134 -30.54 37.82 28.62
C LEU A 134 -31.30 39.11 28.97
N LEU A 135 -32.06 39.72 28.06
CA LEU A 135 -32.82 40.95 28.36
C LEU A 135 -34.34 40.89 28.18
N GLU A 136 -34.95 39.73 27.94
CA GLU A 136 -36.42 39.66 27.78
C GLU A 136 -37.18 38.86 28.85
N SER A 137 -36.57 38.43 29.97
CA SER A 137 -37.31 37.64 30.98
C SER A 137 -37.50 38.28 32.37
N GLU A 138 -37.07 39.52 32.62
CA GLU A 138 -37.21 40.13 33.97
C GLU A 138 -38.11 41.38 34.06
N SER A 139 -38.89 41.71 33.02
CA SER A 139 -39.86 42.83 33.11
C SER A 139 -41.34 42.43 33.03
N SER A 140 -41.66 41.14 33.19
CA SER A 140 -43.06 40.66 33.23
C SER A 140 -43.40 39.91 34.52
N LYS A 141 -43.08 40.51 35.68
CA LYS A 141 -43.74 40.24 36.96
C LYS A 141 -43.68 41.49 37.84
N LEU A 142 -44.52 42.48 37.55
CA LEU A 142 -45.03 43.49 38.49
C LEU A 142 -46.11 44.30 37.77
N ALA A 143 -47.28 43.69 37.65
CA ALA A 143 -48.59 44.35 37.57
C ALA A 143 -49.64 43.34 38.05
#